data_AF-A0A0C3D6W9-F1
#
_entry.id   AF-A0A0C3D6W9-F1
#
_cell.length_a   1.000
_cell.length_b   1.000
_cell.length_c   1.000
_cell.angle_alpha   90.00
_cell.angle_beta   90.00
_cell.angle_gamma   90.00
#
_symmetry.space_group_name_H-M   'P 1'
#
loop_
_entity.id
_entity.type
_entity.pdbx_description
1 polymer ?
#
loop_
_entity_poly.entity_id
_entity_poly.type
_entity_poly.pdbx_seq_one_letter_code
_entity_poly.pdbx_strand_id
1 'polypeptide(L)'
;NIEIHYDDLHCLIEPGHKVPGATMNAFGAALQELDETESSVDYAVLSSYLGVIVSQTSSETARPIYGSLEDHILAACTSASPQELLSHTRWIIPLCGGSLAHWVLGWANFSTREMGIFDSLPEAHSETWAQPV
;
A
#
# COMPACT_ATOMS: atom_id res chain seq x y z
N ASN A 1 -10.32 -6.07 -6.83
CA ASN A 1 -10.54 -7.36 -6.14
C ASN A 1 -10.43 -7.16 -4.63
N ILE A 2 -11.37 -6.40 -4.05
CA ILE A 2 -11.38 -6.08 -2.62
C ILE A 2 -12.80 -6.35 -2.14
N GLU A 3 -12.95 -7.28 -1.21
CA GLU A 3 -14.21 -7.52 -0.51
C GLU A 3 -14.22 -6.64 0.75
N ILE A 4 -15.30 -5.89 0.95
CA ILE A 4 -15.48 -5.00 2.09
C ILE A 4 -16.73 -5.41 2.83
N HIS A 5 -16.57 -5.69 4.13
CA HIS A 5 -17.67 -5.96 5.03
C HIS A 5 -18.01 -4.71 5.85
N TYR A 6 -19.20 -4.71 6.47
CA TYR A 6 -19.65 -3.59 7.32
C TYR A 6 -18.64 -3.28 8.43
N ASP A 7 -18.06 -4.30 9.06
CA ASP A 7 -17.11 -4.15 10.16
C ASP A 7 -15.80 -3.47 9.72
N ASP A 8 -15.40 -3.60 8.45
CA ASP A 8 -14.22 -2.91 7.90
C ASP A 8 -14.44 -1.39 7.86
N LEU A 9 -15.68 -0.96 7.64
CA LEU A 9 -16.06 0.45 7.53
C LEU A 9 -16.37 1.08 8.90
N HIS A 10 -16.47 0.28 9.96
CA HIS A 10 -16.84 0.76 11.29
C HIS A 10 -15.89 1.85 11.79
N CYS A 11 -14.59 1.73 11.45
CA CYS A 11 -13.56 2.72 11.79
C CYS A 11 -13.77 4.12 11.18
N LEU A 12 -14.62 4.23 10.15
CA LEU A 12 -14.97 5.51 9.51
C LEU A 12 -16.18 6.20 10.16
N ILE A 13 -16.98 5.44 10.92
CA ILE A 13 -18.21 5.90 11.55
C ILE A 13 -17.95 6.29 13.00
N GLU A 14 -17.17 5.48 13.71
CA GLU A 14 -16.87 5.66 15.12
C GLU A 14 -15.38 5.95 15.36
N PRO A 15 -15.04 7.01 16.12
CA PRO A 15 -13.65 7.28 16.47
C PRO A 15 -13.11 6.23 17.46
N GLY A 16 -11.79 6.00 17.42
CA GLY A 16 -11.09 5.12 18.35
C GLY A 16 -10.86 3.70 17.85
N HIS A 17 -11.46 3.31 16.72
CA HIS A 17 -11.16 2.05 16.05
C HIS A 17 -9.92 2.17 15.16
N LYS A 18 -9.13 1.08 15.08
CA LYS A 18 -8.00 1.00 14.15
C LYS A 18 -8.52 0.79 12.74
N VAL A 19 -7.85 1.40 11.75
CA VAL A 19 -8.18 1.23 10.33
C VAL A 19 -7.70 -0.15 9.86
N PRO A 20 -8.60 -1.03 9.37
CA PRO A 20 -8.23 -2.32 8.81
C PRO A 20 -7.50 -2.18 7.45
N GLY A 21 -6.71 -3.19 7.09
CA GLY A 21 -6.02 -3.21 5.80
C GLY A 21 -6.98 -3.25 4.61
N ALA A 22 -8.11 -3.94 4.72
CA ALA A 22 -9.15 -3.96 3.69
C ALA A 22 -9.66 -2.55 3.37
N THR A 23 -9.97 -1.76 4.41
CA THR A 23 -10.41 -0.36 4.30
C THR A 23 -9.34 0.53 3.65
N MET A 24 -8.07 0.36 4.04
CA MET A 24 -6.96 1.12 3.44
C MET A 24 -6.78 0.78 1.95
N ASN A 25 -6.83 -0.50 1.59
CA ASN A 25 -6.71 -0.94 0.20
C ASN A 25 -7.91 -0.47 -0.63
N ALA A 26 -9.14 -0.53 -0.08
CA ALA A 26 -10.33 -0.02 -0.75
C ALA A 26 -10.26 1.48 -0.98
N PHE A 27 -9.77 2.25 0.00
CA PHE A 27 -9.53 3.67 -0.17
C PHE A 27 -8.53 3.95 -1.29
N GLY A 28 -7.39 3.23 -1.31
CA GLY A 28 -6.39 3.37 -2.38
C GLY A 28 -6.94 3.05 -3.76
N ALA A 29 -7.72 1.98 -3.89
CA ALA A 29 -8.37 1.61 -5.15
C ALA A 29 -9.39 2.66 -5.61
N ALA A 30 -10.26 3.12 -4.71
CA ALA A 30 -11.24 4.16 -5.01
C ALA A 30 -10.57 5.49 -5.41
N LEU A 31 -9.46 5.83 -4.76
CA LEU A 31 -8.69 7.02 -5.08
C LEU A 31 -8.08 6.93 -6.49
N GLN A 32 -7.55 5.78 -6.90
CA GLN A 32 -7.09 5.59 -8.29
C GLN A 32 -8.25 5.63 -9.29
N GLU A 33 -9.37 4.95 -9.00
CA GLU A 33 -10.53 4.87 -9.91
C GLU A 33 -11.18 6.24 -10.16
N LEU A 34 -11.31 7.07 -9.12
CA LEU A 34 -11.80 8.45 -9.26
C LEU A 34 -10.89 9.26 -10.18
N ASP A 35 -9.59 9.10 -9.98
CA ASP A 35 -8.57 9.90 -10.66
C ASP A 35 -8.30 9.40 -12.09
N GLU A 36 -8.56 8.13 -12.43
CA GLU A 36 -8.52 7.65 -13.82
C GLU A 36 -9.50 8.39 -14.74
N THR A 37 -10.56 8.96 -14.17
CA THR A 37 -11.50 9.80 -14.94
C THR A 37 -10.92 11.17 -15.28
N GLU A 38 -9.85 11.60 -14.60
CA GLU A 38 -9.09 12.82 -14.87
C GLU A 38 -7.75 12.47 -15.53
N SER A 39 -7.53 12.92 -16.77
CA SER A 39 -6.38 12.50 -17.62
C SER A 39 -4.98 12.91 -17.14
N SER A 40 -4.79 13.27 -15.86
CA SER A 40 -3.56 13.84 -15.31
C SER A 40 -2.90 13.01 -14.22
N VAL A 41 -3.43 11.83 -13.90
CA VAL A 41 -2.98 11.13 -12.68
C VAL A 41 -1.81 10.20 -12.96
N ASP A 42 -0.67 10.60 -12.41
CA ASP A 42 0.63 9.96 -12.55
C ASP A 42 1.07 9.34 -11.22
N TYR A 43 0.23 8.47 -10.64
CA TYR A 43 0.61 7.66 -9.50
C TYR A 43 -0.06 6.27 -9.54
N ALA A 44 0.55 5.33 -8.82
CA ALA A 44 -0.03 4.03 -8.50
C ALA A 44 -0.10 3.85 -6.96
N VAL A 45 -1.23 3.37 -6.45
CA VAL A 45 -1.44 2.97 -5.06
C VAL A 45 -1.33 1.46 -4.98
N LEU A 46 -0.31 1.01 -4.27
CA LEU A 46 -0.02 -0.41 -4.09
C LEU A 46 -0.74 -0.98 -2.87
N SER A 47 -0.82 -2.30 -2.83
CA SER A 47 -1.40 -3.05 -1.71
C SER A 47 -0.63 -2.87 -0.41
N SER A 48 -1.37 -2.76 0.71
CA SER A 48 -0.82 -2.70 2.06
C SER A 48 -0.04 -3.95 2.47
N TYR A 49 -0.22 -5.06 1.75
CA TYR A 49 0.46 -6.33 2.02
C TYR A 49 1.87 -6.39 1.42
N LEU A 50 2.25 -5.45 0.53
CA LEU A 50 3.56 -5.49 -0.12
C LEU A 50 4.72 -5.53 0.87
N GLY A 51 4.67 -4.72 1.93
CA GLY A 51 5.72 -4.72 2.96
C GLY A 51 5.92 -6.09 3.61
N VAL A 52 4.81 -6.79 3.91
CA VAL A 52 4.84 -8.14 4.50
C VAL A 52 5.37 -9.15 3.49
N ILE A 53 4.90 -9.11 2.25
CA ILE A 53 5.31 -10.04 1.19
C ILE A 53 6.80 -9.92 0.93
N VAL A 54 7.32 -8.70 0.76
CA VAL A 54 8.74 -8.45 0.52
C VAL A 54 9.58 -8.93 1.72
N SER A 55 9.14 -8.65 2.95
CA SER A 55 9.87 -9.06 4.17
C SER A 55 9.89 -10.58 4.39
N GLN A 56 8.90 -11.33 3.89
CA GLN A 56 8.74 -12.78 4.10
C GLN A 56 9.39 -13.66 3.02
N THR A 57 9.94 -13.08 1.95
CA THR A 57 10.60 -13.82 0.85
C THR A 57 11.83 -14.63 1.27
N SER A 58 12.28 -14.53 2.53
CA SER A 58 13.41 -15.28 3.11
C SER A 58 13.02 -16.58 3.84
N SER A 59 11.73 -16.92 3.95
CA SER A 59 11.26 -18.15 4.63
C SER A 59 10.54 -19.10 3.66
N GLU A 60 11.24 -20.14 3.18
CA GLU A 60 10.77 -21.10 2.15
C GLU A 60 9.59 -22.01 2.59
N THR A 61 9.10 -21.94 3.83
CA THR A 61 8.29 -23.02 4.41
C THR A 61 6.78 -22.77 4.52
N ALA A 62 6.27 -21.61 4.10
CA ALA A 62 4.83 -21.38 4.00
C ALA A 62 4.53 -20.51 2.79
N ARG A 63 3.69 -20.97 1.86
CA ARG A 63 3.06 -20.06 0.88
C ARG A 63 2.23 -19.07 1.69
N PRO A 64 2.54 -17.76 1.67
CA PRO A 64 1.75 -16.80 2.42
C PRO A 64 0.32 -16.81 1.91
N ILE A 65 -0.66 -16.80 2.83
CA ILE A 65 -2.09 -16.67 2.52
C ILE A 65 -2.37 -15.40 1.68
N TYR A 66 -1.43 -14.46 1.71
CA TYR A 66 -1.50 -13.16 1.05
C TYR A 66 -1.20 -13.19 -0.45
N GLY A 67 -0.80 -14.31 -1.06
CA GLY A 67 -0.48 -14.37 -2.50
C GLY A 67 0.97 -13.96 -2.84
N SER A 68 1.28 -13.81 -4.14
CA SER A 68 2.63 -13.48 -4.62
C SER A 68 2.83 -11.98 -4.83
N LEU A 69 4.10 -11.51 -4.85
CA LEU A 69 4.42 -10.12 -5.18
C LEU A 69 3.84 -9.71 -6.55
N GLU A 70 3.91 -10.61 -7.52
CA GLU A 70 3.36 -10.38 -8.86
C GLU A 70 1.84 -10.18 -8.83
N ASP A 71 1.10 -10.97 -8.03
CA ASP A 71 -0.36 -10.82 -7.90
C ASP A 71 -0.73 -9.41 -7.36
N HIS A 72 0.04 -8.89 -6.40
CA HIS A 72 -0.21 -7.57 -5.82
C HIS A 72 0.18 -6.42 -6.76
N ILE A 73 1.24 -6.60 -7.55
CA ILE A 73 1.62 -5.66 -8.62
C ILE A 73 0.53 -5.61 -9.67
N LEU A 74 0.07 -6.77 -10.15
CA LEU A 74 -0.98 -6.87 -11.16
C LEU A 74 -2.31 -6.30 -10.66
N ALA A 75 -2.63 -6.49 -9.38
CA ALA A 75 -3.85 -5.95 -8.79
C ALA A 75 -3.89 -4.41 -8.73
N ALA A 76 -2.74 -3.74 -8.79
CA ALA A 76 -2.63 -2.29 -8.84
C ALA A 76 -2.70 -1.73 -10.27
N CYS A 77 -2.62 -2.58 -11.30
CA CYS A 77 -2.67 -2.18 -12.70
C CYS A 77 -4.05 -2.47 -13.31
N THR A 78 -4.72 -1.47 -13.84
CA THR A 78 -6.05 -1.61 -14.45
C THR A 78 -6.02 -2.47 -15.71
N SER A 79 -4.92 -2.44 -16.46
CA SER A 79 -4.70 -3.30 -17.63
C SER A 79 -4.19 -4.71 -17.31
N ALA A 80 -3.99 -5.04 -16.02
CA ALA A 80 -3.34 -6.27 -15.57
C ALA A 80 -1.96 -6.51 -16.23
N SER A 81 -1.24 -5.42 -16.50
CA SER A 81 0.10 -5.44 -17.09
C SER A 81 1.09 -4.75 -16.15
N PRO A 82 2.18 -5.41 -15.73
CA PRO A 82 3.19 -4.78 -14.88
C PRO A 82 3.86 -3.55 -15.52
N GLN A 83 3.80 -3.45 -16.85
CA GLN A 83 4.33 -2.31 -17.61
C GLN A 83 3.56 -1.01 -17.32
N GLU A 84 2.29 -1.09 -16.94
CA GLU A 84 1.50 0.07 -16.51
C GLU A 84 2.10 0.74 -15.28
N LEU A 85 2.57 -0.05 -14.32
CA LEU A 85 3.27 0.44 -13.14
C LEU A 85 4.53 1.24 -13.46
N LEU A 86 5.20 0.92 -14.58
CA LEU A 86 6.36 1.67 -15.08
C LEU A 86 5.98 3.00 -15.74
N SER A 87 4.71 3.19 -16.10
CA SER A 87 4.21 4.45 -16.65
C SER A 87 3.93 5.49 -15.56
N HIS A 88 3.70 5.04 -14.31
CA HIS A 88 3.49 5.91 -13.16
C HIS A 88 4.82 6.32 -12.53
N THR A 89 5.08 7.62 -12.45
CA THR A 89 6.30 8.16 -11.82
C THR A 89 6.23 8.19 -10.31
N ARG A 90 5.04 8.09 -9.71
CA ARG A 90 4.84 8.09 -8.26
C ARG A 90 4.19 6.80 -7.79
N TRP A 91 4.82 6.11 -6.86
CA TRP A 91 4.21 4.95 -6.19
C TRP A 91 3.88 5.32 -4.75
N ILE A 92 2.69 4.93 -4.32
CA ILE A 92 2.14 5.13 -2.99
C ILE A 92 1.97 3.76 -2.36
N ILE A 93 2.56 3.57 -1.18
CA ILE A 93 2.66 2.26 -0.54
C ILE A 93 2.17 2.42 0.90
N PRO A 94 0.89 2.11 1.19
CA PRO A 94 0.44 2.03 2.57
C PRO A 94 1.16 0.87 3.26
N LEU A 95 1.70 1.12 4.44
CA LEU A 95 2.48 0.14 5.20
C LEU A 95 1.95 0.07 6.62
N CYS A 96 1.80 -1.13 7.16
CA CYS A 96 1.38 -1.35 8.53
C CYS A 96 2.21 -2.46 9.17
N GLY A 97 2.74 -2.21 10.35
CA GLY A 97 3.56 -3.18 11.08
C GLY A 97 4.42 -2.53 12.15
N GLY A 98 5.48 -3.21 12.58
CA GLY A 98 6.34 -2.77 13.67
C GLY A 98 5.87 -3.24 15.05
N SER A 99 6.57 -2.83 16.10
CA SER A 99 6.24 -3.16 17.49
C SER A 99 4.89 -2.55 17.93
N LEU A 100 4.50 -1.44 17.30
CA LEU A 100 3.18 -0.84 17.41
C LEU A 100 2.45 -0.99 16.07
N ALA A 101 1.28 -1.64 16.06
CA ALA A 101 0.44 -1.71 14.87
C ALA A 101 -0.06 -0.30 14.48
N HIS A 102 0.64 0.30 13.53
CA HIS A 102 0.49 1.68 13.08
C HIS A 102 0.69 1.79 11.57
N TRP A 103 -0.04 2.72 10.95
CA TRP A 103 0.00 2.97 9.52
C TRP A 103 1.01 4.06 9.20
N VAL A 104 1.91 3.78 8.26
CA VAL A 104 2.80 4.75 7.64
C VAL A 104 2.60 4.74 6.13
N LEU A 105 2.95 5.84 5.47
CA LEU A 105 2.85 5.97 4.02
C LEU A 105 4.24 5.97 3.40
N GLY A 106 4.61 4.85 2.78
CA GLY A 106 5.74 4.81 1.87
C GLY A 106 5.40 5.47 0.55
N TRP A 107 6.37 6.15 -0.02
CA TRP A 107 6.25 6.67 -1.37
C TRP A 107 7.58 6.62 -2.11
N ALA A 108 7.50 6.49 -3.42
CA ALA A 108 8.63 6.63 -4.33
C ALA A 108 8.23 7.57 -5.46
N ASN A 109 9.10 8.51 -5.80
CA ASN A 109 8.96 9.40 -6.94
C ASN A 109 10.17 9.22 -7.86
N PHE A 110 9.97 8.53 -8.97
CA PHE A 110 11.03 8.25 -9.94
C PHE A 110 11.44 9.49 -10.75
N SER A 111 10.56 10.49 -10.87
CA SER A 111 10.89 11.74 -11.56
C SER A 111 11.91 12.57 -10.78
N THR A 112 11.79 12.62 -9.45
CA THR A 112 12.73 13.31 -8.56
C THR A 112 13.82 12.41 -7.99
N ARG A 113 13.70 11.08 -8.18
CA ARG A 113 14.56 10.04 -7.59
C ARG A 113 14.56 10.08 -6.07
N GLU A 114 13.41 10.37 -5.50
CA GLU A 114 13.21 10.43 -4.06
C GLU A 114 12.31 9.30 -3.61
N MET A 115 12.54 8.85 -2.38
CA MET A 115 11.63 7.96 -1.69
C MET A 115 11.60 8.38 -0.23
N GLY A 116 10.50 8.07 0.44
CA GLY A 116 10.33 8.43 1.82
C GLY A 116 9.23 7.66 2.51
N ILE A 117 9.17 7.86 3.82
CA ILE A 117 8.12 7.38 4.69
C ILE A 117 7.52 8.62 5.33
N PHE A 118 6.21 8.79 5.21
CA PHE A 118 5.46 9.72 6.02
C PHE A 118 4.88 8.96 7.21
N ASP A 119 5.23 9.42 8.41
CA ASP A 119 4.71 8.91 9.67
C ASP A 119 4.03 10.04 10.43
N SER A 120 2.78 9.81 10.82
CA SER A 120 1.98 10.75 11.62
C SER A 120 2.30 10.67 13.12
N LEU A 121 3.08 9.69 13.56
CA LEU A 121 3.56 9.52 14.93
C LEU A 121 5.07 9.80 15.00
N PRO A 122 5.50 11.01 15.40
CA PRO A 122 6.91 11.39 15.43
C PRO A 122 7.77 10.46 16.31
N GLU A 123 7.17 9.84 17.32
CA GLU A 123 7.84 8.99 18.31
C GLU A 123 7.99 7.53 17.86
N ALA A 124 7.35 7.13 16.76
CA ALA A 124 7.37 5.75 16.28
C ALA A 124 8.66 5.37 15.53
N HIS A 125 9.52 6.35 15.22
CA HIS A 125 10.84 6.14 14.61
C HIS A 125 10.80 5.26 13.35
N SER A 126 9.81 5.50 12.48
CA SER A 126 9.58 4.70 11.27
C SER A 126 10.60 4.93 10.15
N GLU A 127 11.64 5.74 10.36
CA GLU A 127 12.77 5.90 9.42
C GLU A 127 13.41 4.58 9.01
N THR A 128 13.33 3.56 9.86
CA THR A 128 13.80 2.19 9.59
C THR A 128 13.14 1.55 8.37
N TRP A 129 11.89 1.92 8.05
CA TRP A 129 11.17 1.41 6.88
C TRP A 129 11.68 1.99 5.55
N ALA A 130 12.37 3.14 5.60
CA ALA A 130 12.93 3.80 4.42
C ALA A 130 14.34 3.32 4.07
N GLN A 131 14.93 2.43 4.88
CA GLN A 131 16.28 1.94 4.65
C GLN A 131 16.27 0.81 3.61
N PRO A 132 17.14 0.87 2.58
CA PRO A 132 17.34 -0.25 1.67
C PRO A 132 17.78 -1.49 2.44
N VAL A 133 17.21 -2.65 2.09
CA VAL A 133 17.61 -3.97 2.62
C VAL A 133 18.79 -4.52 1.84
#